data_AF-A0A8H5VC27-F1
#
_entry.id   AF-A0A8H5VC27-F1
#
_cell.length_a   1.000
_cell.length_b   1.000
_cell.length_c   1.000
_cell.angle_alpha   90.00
_cell.angle_beta   90.00
_cell.angle_gamma   90.00
#
_symmetry.space_group_name_H-M   'P 1'
#
loop_
_entity.id
_entity.type
_entity.pdbx_description
1 polymer ?
#
loop_
_entity_poly.entity_id
_entity_poly.type
_entity_poly.pdbx_seq_one_letter_code
_entity_poly.pdbx_strand_id
1 'polypeptide(L)'
;MPTISVDKYKLYEALGQKFTTEEFEDLCFEFGIELDEDTENDERPIVNGEQEPPQLKIEIPANRYDMLCFEGIVTNLNIFRGRIEPPKYRLVEPASGKLESITVKPEAEQVRPYVSGAILRNIKFDKSRYESFISLQDKLHQNLARNRTLVSIGTHDYDTIKGPFTYEALPPKDIKFIPLNQTKEMDSAELMNFYEADKHLGRFLHIIRDSPVYPAIYDSNRVVCSLPPIINGDHSKITLDTTNVFIEITATDLTKLDIVTDIMVTMFSMYCSEPFTVEPVQINSDHNNQTRVTPNLKPRVAEVEIDYLNSCTGLTESPESLCKLLSKMSYTSTPSTKDSNILEVAIPPTRADVLHQCDVMEDLAVCYGYNNLPRTAPSRSATVGAPLLVNKLSDIIRIEAAVAGWSEVMPLILCSHDENFAWLNRKDDGNTVVRLANPKTAEYQVVRSTLLPGLLKTIRENKGHSVPMKIFEVSDVVFKDESQERKARNERHFAAAWYGRTSGFEVVHGLLDRVLLMLRTAFLTHEEGLSGKSVDFEVKENPSKPDGYWIEELDDATFFAGHAASVYLRLGGKERRIGEFGILHPTVLEKFDLKYPVSTLEINLEVFL
;
A
#
# COMPACT_ATOMS: atom_id res chain seq x y z
N MET A 1 4.73 -1.81 7.35
CA MET A 1 3.81 -2.77 7.99
C MET A 1 3.46 -2.22 9.38
N PRO A 2 2.45 -2.70 10.13
CA PRO A 2 2.25 -2.22 11.49
C PRO A 2 3.44 -2.59 12.39
N THR A 3 4.15 -1.59 12.90
CA THR A 3 5.22 -1.77 13.89
C THR A 3 4.64 -1.67 15.31
N ILE A 4 4.96 -2.65 16.15
CA ILE A 4 4.55 -2.70 17.56
C ILE A 4 5.81 -2.56 18.43
N SER A 5 5.80 -1.55 19.30
CA SER A 5 6.86 -1.33 20.28
C SER A 5 6.51 -2.02 21.59
N VAL A 6 7.39 -2.89 22.07
CA VAL A 6 7.21 -3.64 23.32
C VAL A 6 8.41 -3.47 24.24
N ASP A 7 8.17 -3.45 25.55
CA ASP A 7 9.24 -3.48 26.57
C ASP A 7 10.02 -4.80 26.44
N LYS A 8 11.32 -4.69 26.15
CA LYS A 8 12.22 -5.82 25.87
C LYS A 8 12.26 -6.82 27.03
N TYR A 9 12.46 -6.33 28.25
CA TYR A 9 12.68 -7.20 29.39
C TYR A 9 11.39 -7.86 29.85
N LYS A 10 10.27 -7.14 29.80
CA LYS A 10 8.94 -7.74 30.06
C LYS A 10 8.58 -8.78 29.01
N LEU A 11 8.91 -8.53 27.74
CA LEU A 11 8.69 -9.51 26.67
C LEU A 11 9.46 -10.79 26.96
N TYR A 12 10.75 -10.69 27.28
CA TYR A 12 11.59 -11.84 27.56
C TYR A 12 11.15 -12.61 28.82
N GLU A 13 10.71 -11.89 29.86
CA GLU A 13 10.09 -12.50 31.04
C GLU A 13 8.82 -13.28 30.66
N ALA A 14 7.93 -12.69 29.86
CA ALA A 14 6.69 -13.33 29.41
C ALA A 14 6.93 -14.50 28.44
N LEU A 15 8.01 -14.47 27.67
CA LEU A 15 8.49 -15.58 26.83
C LEU A 15 9.25 -16.65 27.62
N GLY A 16 9.48 -16.43 28.93
CA GLY A 16 10.12 -17.36 29.86
C GLY A 16 11.60 -17.66 29.53
N GLN A 17 12.28 -16.76 28.81
CA GLN A 17 13.69 -16.89 28.42
C GLN A 17 14.25 -15.50 28.08
N LYS A 18 15.51 -15.26 28.46
CA LYS A 18 16.28 -14.12 27.95
C LYS A 18 16.91 -14.51 26.62
N PHE A 19 16.77 -13.67 25.61
CA PHE A 19 17.36 -13.85 24.29
C PHE A 19 18.50 -12.86 24.09
N THR A 20 19.51 -13.25 23.31
CA THR A 20 20.34 -12.27 22.60
C THR A 20 19.53 -11.62 21.48
N THR A 21 20.00 -10.51 20.93
CA THR A 21 19.34 -9.86 19.79
C THR A 21 19.26 -10.82 18.58
N GLU A 22 20.36 -11.51 18.26
CA GLU A 22 20.42 -12.52 17.19
C GLU A 22 19.45 -13.69 17.41
N GLU A 23 19.38 -14.23 18.63
CA GLU A 23 18.43 -15.33 18.94
C GLU A 23 16.96 -14.89 18.80
N PHE A 24 16.66 -13.63 19.12
CA PHE A 24 15.30 -13.11 18.98
C PHE A 24 14.97 -12.76 17.52
N GLU A 25 15.94 -12.26 16.75
CA GLU A 25 15.84 -12.06 15.31
C GLU A 25 15.56 -13.40 14.59
N ASP A 26 16.28 -14.47 14.93
CA ASP A 26 16.05 -15.80 14.38
C ASP A 26 14.64 -16.30 14.70
N LEU A 27 14.17 -16.14 15.95
CA LEU A 27 12.79 -16.50 16.33
C LEU A 27 11.75 -15.70 15.54
N CYS A 28 11.99 -14.39 15.36
CA CYS A 28 11.11 -13.53 14.56
C CYS A 28 11.05 -14.03 13.12
N PHE A 29 12.22 -14.28 12.51
CA PHE A 29 12.34 -14.74 11.14
C PHE A 29 11.68 -16.12 10.92
N GLU A 30 11.88 -17.07 11.84
CA GLU A 30 11.24 -18.39 11.79
C GLU A 30 9.71 -18.31 11.85
N PHE A 31 9.16 -17.36 12.61
CA PHE A 31 7.72 -17.15 12.74
C PHE A 31 7.15 -16.31 11.57
N GLY A 32 7.97 -15.51 10.88
CA GLY A 32 7.54 -14.60 9.81
C GLY A 32 7.21 -13.18 10.28
N ILE A 33 7.81 -12.73 11.38
CA ILE A 33 7.84 -11.32 11.81
C ILE A 33 9.28 -10.79 11.75
N GLU A 34 9.46 -9.47 11.83
CA GLU A 34 10.78 -8.85 11.74
C GLU A 34 11.05 -7.97 12.96
N LEU A 35 12.25 -8.11 13.53
CA LEU A 35 12.75 -7.15 14.52
C LEU A 35 13.37 -5.98 13.75
N ASP A 36 12.68 -4.82 13.77
CA ASP A 36 13.10 -3.60 13.07
C ASP A 36 14.15 -2.82 13.87
N GLU A 37 13.99 -2.75 15.19
CA GLU A 37 14.90 -2.01 16.05
C GLU A 37 14.94 -2.57 17.48
N ASP A 38 16.14 -2.62 18.07
CA ASP A 38 16.40 -2.95 19.47
C ASP A 38 17.07 -1.76 20.16
N THR A 39 16.32 -1.03 20.98
CA THR A 39 16.77 0.26 21.53
C THR A 39 17.62 0.12 22.81
N GLU A 40 18.16 -1.07 23.11
CA GLU A 40 18.93 -1.31 24.34
C GLU A 40 20.18 -0.42 24.45
N ASN A 41 20.82 -0.13 23.32
CA ASN A 41 22.06 0.63 23.27
C ASN A 41 21.86 2.13 22.98
N ASP A 42 20.61 2.58 22.81
CA ASP A 42 20.30 3.96 22.45
C ASP A 42 20.21 4.90 23.67
N GLU A 43 20.45 6.20 23.44
CA GLU A 43 20.15 7.24 24.42
C GLU A 43 18.62 7.34 24.61
N ARG A 44 18.13 6.80 25.73
CA ARG A 44 16.70 6.73 26.02
C ARG A 44 16.19 8.01 26.69
N PRO A 45 15.00 8.51 26.31
CA PRO A 45 14.41 9.69 26.91
C PRO A 45 14.13 9.46 28.40
N ILE A 46 14.35 10.51 29.20
CA ILE A 46 13.91 10.55 30.59
C ILE A 46 12.54 11.22 30.61
N VAL A 47 11.51 10.43 30.89
CA VAL A 47 10.13 10.91 30.98
C VAL A 47 9.72 10.87 32.45
N ASN A 48 9.27 12.00 32.98
CA ASN A 48 8.85 12.13 34.39
C ASN A 48 9.92 11.69 35.42
N GLY A 49 11.20 11.82 35.08
CA GLY A 49 12.32 11.48 35.97
C GLY A 49 12.72 10.00 35.96
N GLU A 50 12.06 9.16 35.17
CA GLU A 50 12.42 7.75 34.96
C GLU A 50 12.96 7.55 33.54
N GLN A 51 14.03 6.77 33.40
CA GLN A 51 14.51 6.35 32.09
C GLN A 51 13.61 5.24 31.56
N GLU A 52 13.05 5.43 30.36
CA GLU A 52 12.19 4.41 29.75
C GLU A 52 12.97 3.08 29.56
N PRO A 53 12.31 1.92 29.75
CA PRO A 53 12.95 0.63 29.51
C PRO A 53 13.31 0.46 28.02
N PRO A 54 14.33 -0.35 27.68
CA PRO A 54 14.62 -0.71 26.31
C PRO A 54 13.39 -1.31 25.61
N GLN A 55 13.19 -0.95 24.35
CA GLN A 55 12.08 -1.43 23.54
C GLN A 55 12.57 -2.27 22.37
N LEU A 56 11.78 -3.26 21.99
CA LEU A 56 11.88 -3.95 20.71
C LEU A 56 10.76 -3.40 19.81
N LYS A 57 11.12 -2.93 18.62
CA LYS A 57 10.18 -2.57 17.57
C LYS A 57 10.05 -3.75 16.62
N ILE A 58 8.86 -4.35 16.61
CA ILE A 58 8.60 -5.58 15.86
C ILE A 58 7.61 -5.24 14.75
N GLU A 59 7.98 -5.50 13.49
CA GLU A 59 7.07 -5.40 12.36
C GLU A 59 6.21 -6.65 12.26
N ILE A 60 4.90 -6.44 12.20
CA ILE A 60 3.89 -7.50 12.16
C ILE A 60 3.24 -7.51 10.76
N PRO A 61 3.01 -8.68 10.16
CA PRO A 61 2.22 -8.81 8.94
C PRO A 61 0.85 -8.14 9.06
N ALA A 62 0.45 -7.38 8.05
CA ALA A 62 -0.79 -6.59 8.10
C ALA A 62 -2.09 -7.45 8.16
N ASN A 63 -1.99 -8.75 7.90
CA ASN A 63 -3.07 -9.74 8.03
C ASN A 63 -3.23 -10.31 9.45
N ARG A 64 -2.21 -10.23 10.32
CA ARG A 64 -2.21 -10.84 11.67
C ARG A 64 -2.62 -9.84 12.76
N TYR A 65 -3.92 -9.58 12.84
CA TYR A 65 -4.49 -8.63 13.81
C TYR A 65 -4.31 -9.06 15.27
N ASP A 66 -4.19 -10.36 15.51
CA ASP A 66 -3.96 -10.97 16.82
C ASP A 66 -2.54 -10.77 17.36
N MET A 67 -1.68 -10.05 16.64
CA MET A 67 -0.32 -9.71 17.06
C MET A 67 -0.09 -8.20 17.16
N LEU A 68 -1.15 -7.39 17.15
CA LEU A 68 -1.06 -5.93 17.24
C LEU A 68 -0.88 -5.39 18.67
N CYS A 69 -0.66 -6.27 19.65
CA CYS A 69 -0.37 -5.90 21.04
C CYS A 69 0.63 -6.86 21.68
N PHE A 70 1.12 -6.48 22.86
CA PHE A 70 2.07 -7.27 23.65
C PHE A 70 1.53 -8.68 23.94
N GLU A 71 0.27 -8.76 24.36
CA GLU A 71 -0.41 -10.01 24.71
C GLU A 71 -0.42 -10.98 23.53
N GLY A 72 -0.82 -10.48 22.36
CA GLY A 72 -0.89 -11.24 21.12
C GLY A 72 0.46 -11.80 20.66
N ILE A 73 1.51 -10.97 20.71
CA ILE A 73 2.88 -11.39 20.35
C ILE A 73 3.37 -12.49 21.32
N VAL A 74 3.23 -12.27 22.63
CA VAL A 74 3.64 -13.25 23.65
C VAL A 74 2.91 -14.57 23.48
N THR A 75 1.58 -14.53 23.32
CA THR A 75 0.78 -15.74 23.16
C THR A 75 1.18 -16.52 21.92
N ASN A 76 1.26 -15.87 20.76
CA ASN A 76 1.60 -16.53 19.51
C ASN A 76 3.02 -17.13 19.52
N LEU A 77 4.02 -16.38 19.98
CA LEU A 77 5.39 -16.89 20.06
C LEU A 77 5.55 -18.04 21.06
N ASN A 78 4.85 -18.00 22.19
CA ASN A 78 4.88 -19.11 23.14
C ASN A 78 4.16 -20.37 22.62
N ILE A 79 3.08 -20.22 21.85
CA ILE A 79 2.40 -21.36 21.18
C ILE A 79 3.33 -21.95 20.12
N PHE A 80 3.95 -21.11 19.28
CA PHE A 80 4.87 -21.53 18.24
C PHE A 80 6.05 -22.34 18.78
N ARG A 81 6.60 -21.89 19.91
CA ARG A 81 7.69 -22.56 20.63
C ARG A 81 7.23 -23.77 21.47
N GLY A 82 5.93 -24.09 21.47
CA GLY A 82 5.35 -25.21 22.22
C GLY A 82 5.42 -25.05 23.74
N ARG A 83 5.52 -23.82 24.25
CA ARG A 83 5.57 -23.54 25.70
C ARG A 83 4.20 -23.49 26.34
N ILE A 84 3.19 -23.08 25.57
CA ILE A 84 1.79 -23.04 26.01
C ILE A 84 0.90 -23.68 24.95
N GLU A 85 -0.22 -24.23 25.39
CA GLU A 85 -1.29 -24.68 24.50
C GLU A 85 -2.11 -23.49 24.00
N PRO A 86 -2.73 -23.58 22.81
CA PRO A 86 -3.64 -22.56 22.33
C PRO A 86 -4.78 -22.27 23.32
N PRO A 87 -5.06 -21.00 23.64
CA PRO A 87 -6.09 -20.64 24.60
C PRO A 87 -7.49 -20.99 24.09
N LYS A 88 -8.36 -21.40 25.02
CA LYS A 88 -9.76 -21.72 24.72
C LYS A 88 -10.65 -20.57 25.17
N TYR A 89 -10.99 -19.70 24.23
CA TYR A 89 -11.92 -18.59 24.46
C TYR A 89 -13.34 -19.11 24.66
N ARG A 90 -14.00 -18.69 25.74
CA ARG A 90 -15.36 -19.14 26.08
C ARG A 90 -16.25 -17.95 26.41
N LEU A 91 -17.50 -18.05 25.97
CA LEU A 91 -18.56 -17.16 26.43
C LEU A 91 -19.12 -17.69 27.75
N VAL A 92 -19.23 -16.82 28.75
CA VAL A 92 -19.77 -17.15 30.08
C VAL A 92 -20.96 -16.26 30.36
N GLU A 93 -22.10 -16.85 30.68
CA GLU A 93 -23.30 -16.09 31.03
C GLU A 93 -23.13 -15.39 32.39
N PRO A 94 -23.72 -14.20 32.58
CA PRO A 94 -23.65 -13.48 33.85
C PRO A 94 -24.34 -14.27 34.96
N ALA A 95 -23.83 -14.13 36.19
CA ALA A 95 -24.40 -14.79 37.37
C ALA A 95 -25.87 -14.42 37.65
N SER A 96 -26.33 -13.28 37.13
CA SER A 96 -27.73 -12.83 37.20
C SER A 96 -28.68 -13.65 36.31
N GLY A 97 -28.15 -14.42 35.35
CA GLY A 97 -28.91 -15.15 34.34
C GLY A 97 -29.55 -14.26 33.26
N LYS A 98 -29.29 -12.94 33.27
CA LYS A 98 -29.82 -12.00 32.27
C LYS A 98 -28.68 -11.29 31.56
N LEU A 99 -28.59 -11.49 30.25
CA LEU A 99 -27.64 -10.78 29.39
C LEU A 99 -27.91 -9.28 29.41
N GLU A 100 -26.83 -8.51 29.43
CA GLU A 100 -26.89 -7.10 29.09
C GLU A 100 -27.28 -6.94 27.62
N SER A 101 -27.93 -5.81 27.27
CA SER A 101 -28.45 -5.64 25.92
C SER A 101 -28.27 -4.24 25.35
N ILE A 102 -28.03 -4.18 24.04
CA ILE A 102 -28.02 -2.94 23.25
C ILE A 102 -29.18 -3.00 22.26
N THR A 103 -30.13 -2.07 22.39
CA THR A 103 -31.25 -1.97 21.45
C THR A 103 -30.93 -0.97 20.35
N VAL A 104 -30.90 -1.42 19.10
CA VAL A 104 -30.59 -0.61 17.92
C VAL A 104 -31.87 0.02 17.37
N LYS A 105 -31.85 1.33 17.18
CA LYS A 105 -32.95 2.07 16.58
C LYS A 105 -32.76 2.25 15.06
N PRO A 106 -33.84 2.31 14.26
CA PRO A 106 -33.75 2.39 12.81
C PRO A 106 -32.95 3.59 12.29
N GLU A 107 -32.90 4.68 13.04
CA GLU A 107 -32.18 5.90 12.65
C GLU A 107 -30.67 5.67 12.53
N ALA A 108 -30.12 4.71 13.29
CA ALA A 108 -28.69 4.37 13.24
C ALA A 108 -28.24 3.91 11.85
N GLU A 109 -29.13 3.28 11.06
CA GLU A 109 -28.82 2.81 9.71
C GLU A 109 -28.45 3.91 8.73
N GLN A 110 -28.86 5.15 9.00
CA GLN A 110 -28.55 6.30 8.13
C GLN A 110 -27.05 6.66 8.16
N VAL A 111 -26.33 6.22 9.19
CA VAL A 111 -24.93 6.60 9.41
C VAL A 111 -24.06 5.36 9.59
N ARG A 112 -24.41 4.49 10.54
CA ARG A 112 -23.65 3.30 10.92
C ARG A 112 -24.60 2.19 11.39
N PRO A 113 -24.99 1.26 10.51
CA PRO A 113 -26.07 0.31 10.78
C PRO A 113 -25.74 -0.79 11.80
N TYR A 114 -24.46 -1.04 12.11
CA TYR A 114 -24.07 -2.19 12.90
C TYR A 114 -23.47 -1.80 14.25
N VAL A 115 -23.82 -2.56 15.28
CA VAL A 115 -23.20 -2.51 16.62
C VAL A 115 -22.96 -3.91 17.16
N SER A 116 -21.90 -4.04 17.95
CA SER A 116 -21.51 -5.23 18.71
C SER A 116 -21.17 -4.81 20.13
N GLY A 117 -21.35 -5.72 21.09
CA GLY A 117 -21.06 -5.49 22.50
C GLY A 117 -20.42 -6.71 23.15
N ALA A 118 -19.57 -6.49 24.15
CA ALA A 118 -18.98 -7.52 24.99
C ALA A 118 -18.63 -6.95 26.37
N ILE A 119 -18.55 -7.80 27.39
CA ILE A 119 -18.10 -7.42 28.73
C ILE A 119 -16.93 -8.29 29.17
N LEU A 120 -15.85 -7.65 29.62
CA LEU A 120 -14.74 -8.30 30.33
C LEU A 120 -14.91 -8.09 31.83
N ARG A 121 -15.10 -9.18 32.58
CA ARG A 121 -15.37 -9.15 34.02
C ARG A 121 -14.10 -9.31 34.85
N ASN A 122 -14.00 -8.51 35.91
CA ASN A 122 -12.90 -8.56 36.88
C ASN A 122 -11.51 -8.54 36.23
N ILE A 123 -11.33 -7.67 35.23
CA ILE A 123 -10.04 -7.46 34.59
C ILE A 123 -9.06 -6.83 35.58
N LYS A 124 -7.81 -7.27 35.53
CA LYS A 124 -6.73 -6.73 36.37
C LYS A 124 -5.81 -5.82 35.55
N PHE A 125 -6.11 -4.53 35.56
CA PHE A 125 -5.22 -3.54 34.99
C PHE A 125 -4.02 -3.26 35.90
N ASP A 126 -2.86 -3.19 35.27
CA ASP A 126 -1.72 -2.42 35.74
C ASP A 126 -1.43 -1.35 34.68
N LYS A 127 -0.47 -0.47 34.95
CA LYS A 127 -0.10 0.61 34.02
C LYS A 127 0.26 0.06 32.62
N SER A 128 1.02 -1.03 32.56
CA SER A 128 1.49 -1.63 31.31
C SER A 128 0.35 -2.23 30.49
N ARG A 129 -0.56 -2.95 31.15
CA ARG A 129 -1.71 -3.59 30.50
C ARG A 129 -2.73 -2.56 30.03
N TYR A 130 -2.96 -1.51 30.81
CA TYR A 130 -3.83 -0.42 30.42
C TYR A 130 -3.29 0.30 29.18
N GLU A 131 -2.00 0.63 29.16
CA GLU A 131 -1.34 1.23 28.00
C GLU A 131 -1.41 0.29 26.77
N SER A 132 -1.19 -1.02 26.96
CA SER A 132 -1.34 -2.02 25.88
C SER A 132 -2.78 -2.08 25.35
N PHE A 133 -3.79 -2.01 26.22
CA PHE A 133 -5.21 -2.04 25.85
C PHE A 133 -5.60 -0.85 24.97
N ILE A 134 -5.21 0.36 25.38
CA ILE A 134 -5.43 1.57 24.59
C ILE A 134 -4.64 1.52 23.28
N SER A 135 -3.39 1.05 23.31
CA SER A 135 -2.55 0.90 22.12
C SER A 135 -3.17 -0.05 21.09
N LEU A 136 -3.70 -1.21 21.52
CA LEU A 136 -4.41 -2.14 20.64
C LEU A 136 -5.63 -1.47 19.98
N GLN A 137 -6.42 -0.76 20.78
CA GLN A 137 -7.59 -0.02 20.28
C GLN A 137 -7.18 0.99 19.19
N ASP A 138 -6.14 1.78 19.42
CA ASP A 138 -5.65 2.78 18.46
C ASP A 138 -5.06 2.13 17.20
N LYS A 139 -4.32 1.02 17.33
CA LYS A 139 -3.76 0.28 16.19
C LYS A 139 -4.87 -0.31 15.30
N LEU A 140 -5.93 -0.87 15.90
CA LEU A 140 -7.09 -1.36 15.15
C LEU A 140 -7.85 -0.21 14.47
N HIS A 141 -7.99 0.94 15.15
CA HIS A 141 -8.60 2.15 14.58
C HIS A 141 -7.86 2.68 13.36
N GLN A 142 -6.53 2.74 13.41
CA GLN A 142 -5.70 3.26 12.33
C GLN A 142 -5.69 2.31 11.12
N ASN A 143 -5.52 1.02 11.38
CA ASN A 143 -5.34 -0.01 10.33
C ASN A 143 -6.68 -0.59 9.86
N LEU A 144 -7.15 -1.65 10.51
CA LEU A 144 -8.32 -2.45 10.08
C LEU A 144 -9.58 -1.60 9.91
N ALA A 145 -9.78 -0.62 10.78
CA ALA A 145 -10.94 0.26 10.76
C ALA A 145 -10.82 1.47 9.79
N ARG A 146 -9.67 1.64 9.11
CA ARG A 146 -9.34 2.78 8.22
C ARG A 146 -9.62 4.13 8.88
N ASN A 147 -8.85 4.46 9.92
CA ASN A 147 -9.00 5.69 10.69
C ASN A 147 -10.44 5.87 11.21
N ARG A 148 -10.98 4.82 11.83
CA ARG A 148 -12.35 4.75 12.40
C ARG A 148 -13.51 4.86 11.40
N THR A 149 -13.24 5.01 10.10
CA THR A 149 -14.29 5.14 9.07
C THR A 149 -15.20 3.92 9.07
N LEU A 150 -14.63 2.72 9.05
CA LEU A 150 -15.39 1.46 8.95
C LEU A 150 -15.87 0.93 10.29
N VAL A 151 -15.05 1.05 11.34
CA VAL A 151 -15.32 0.52 12.69
C VAL A 151 -14.88 1.55 13.74
N SER A 152 -15.61 1.72 14.82
CA SER A 152 -15.19 2.52 15.98
C SER A 152 -15.45 1.73 17.25
N ILE A 153 -14.48 1.75 18.14
CA ILE A 153 -14.44 0.99 19.38
C ILE A 153 -14.59 2.02 20.49
N GLY A 154 -15.61 1.85 21.32
CA GLY A 154 -15.69 2.47 22.63
C GLY A 154 -15.43 1.43 23.70
N THR A 155 -14.90 1.93 24.81
CA THR A 155 -14.53 1.15 25.98
C THR A 155 -14.94 1.97 27.19
N HIS A 156 -15.66 1.32 28.09
CA HIS A 156 -16.34 1.96 29.21
C HIS A 156 -16.09 1.21 30.51
N ASP A 157 -15.96 1.95 31.61
CA ASP A 157 -16.06 1.38 32.94
C ASP A 157 -17.51 0.98 33.19
N TYR A 158 -17.77 -0.33 33.14
CA TYR A 158 -19.12 -0.88 33.28
C TYR A 158 -19.74 -0.56 34.63
N ASP A 159 -18.95 -0.37 35.68
CA ASP A 159 -19.45 -0.11 37.03
C ASP A 159 -20.01 1.33 37.17
N THR A 160 -19.72 2.21 36.21
CA THR A 160 -20.17 3.61 36.17
C THR A 160 -21.41 3.84 35.29
N ILE A 161 -21.80 2.85 34.50
CA ILE A 161 -22.93 2.91 33.56
C ILE A 161 -23.97 1.85 33.91
N LYS A 162 -25.20 1.99 33.38
CA LYS A 162 -26.27 1.06 33.71
C LYS A 162 -27.11 0.69 32.50
N GLY A 163 -27.15 -0.59 32.15
CA GLY A 163 -28.03 -1.09 31.10
C GLY A 163 -29.52 -1.21 31.49
N PRO A 164 -30.42 -1.51 30.53
CA PRO A 164 -30.14 -1.77 29.12
C PRO A 164 -29.69 -0.52 28.35
N PHE A 165 -28.88 -0.73 27.32
CA PHE A 165 -28.34 0.33 26.46
C PHE A 165 -29.16 0.50 25.18
N THR A 166 -29.07 1.67 24.58
CA THR A 166 -29.71 1.99 23.29
C THR A 166 -28.70 2.62 22.33
N TYR A 167 -28.68 2.15 21.09
CA TYR A 167 -27.91 2.74 20.00
C TYR A 167 -28.84 3.46 19.03
N GLU A 168 -28.70 4.78 18.97
CA GLU A 168 -29.63 5.68 18.27
C GLU A 168 -28.86 6.63 17.37
N ALA A 169 -29.53 7.27 16.40
CA ALA A 169 -28.99 8.44 15.71
C ALA A 169 -29.96 9.61 15.79
N LEU A 170 -29.49 10.73 16.33
CA LEU A 170 -30.31 11.91 16.63
C LEU A 170 -29.70 13.16 15.99
N PRO A 171 -30.49 14.23 15.76
CA PRO A 171 -29.94 15.51 15.33
C PRO A 171 -28.82 15.99 16.28
N PRO A 172 -27.73 16.58 15.78
CA PRO A 172 -26.56 16.91 16.60
C PRO A 172 -26.84 17.77 17.84
N LYS A 173 -27.86 18.65 17.77
CA LYS A 173 -28.25 19.54 18.88
C LYS A 173 -28.96 18.83 20.03
N ASP A 174 -29.48 17.64 19.78
CA ASP A 174 -30.28 16.87 20.74
C ASP A 174 -29.40 15.91 21.57
N ILE A 175 -28.12 15.77 21.21
CA ILE A 175 -27.15 14.94 21.90
C ILE A 175 -26.26 15.85 22.75
N LYS A 176 -26.38 15.75 24.08
CA LYS A 176 -25.62 16.54 25.04
C LYS A 176 -24.92 15.65 26.04
N PHE A 177 -23.63 15.89 26.25
CA PHE A 177 -22.83 15.15 27.22
C PHE A 177 -21.51 15.87 27.51
N ILE A 178 -20.78 15.36 28.50
CA ILE A 178 -19.42 15.80 28.81
C ILE A 178 -18.44 14.87 28.09
N PRO A 179 -17.71 15.36 27.07
CA PRO A 179 -16.75 14.53 26.33
C PRO A 179 -15.53 14.17 27.18
N LEU A 180 -14.87 13.07 26.82
CA LEU A 180 -13.68 12.58 27.52
C LEU A 180 -12.63 13.69 27.78
N ASN A 181 -12.16 13.76 29.02
CA ASN A 181 -11.20 14.77 29.51
C ASN A 181 -11.70 16.22 29.42
N GLN A 182 -13.01 16.44 29.36
CA GLN A 182 -13.64 17.77 29.46
C GLN A 182 -14.46 17.87 30.73
N THR A 183 -14.76 19.10 31.15
CA THR A 183 -15.59 19.38 32.33
C THR A 183 -16.92 20.04 31.99
N LYS A 184 -17.03 20.58 30.78
CA LYS A 184 -18.22 21.30 30.32
C LYS A 184 -19.08 20.39 29.45
N GLU A 185 -20.37 20.35 29.74
CA GLU A 185 -21.36 19.73 28.86
C GLU A 185 -21.51 20.56 27.58
N MET A 186 -21.52 19.89 26.45
CA MET A 186 -21.70 20.49 25.13
C MET A 186 -22.62 19.61 24.28
N ASP A 187 -23.33 20.23 23.33
CA ASP A 187 -24.03 19.46 22.31
C ASP A 187 -23.09 19.00 21.18
N SER A 188 -23.50 18.03 20.39
CA SER A 188 -22.62 17.48 19.34
C SER A 188 -22.31 18.48 18.21
N ALA A 189 -23.11 19.53 18.01
CA ALA A 189 -22.78 20.57 17.04
C ALA A 189 -21.69 21.51 17.58
N GLU A 190 -21.77 21.88 18.86
CA GLU A 190 -20.73 22.62 19.57
C GLU A 190 -19.42 21.81 19.62
N LEU A 191 -19.51 20.50 19.89
CA LEU A 191 -18.39 19.57 19.93
C LEU A 191 -17.59 19.54 18.63
N MET A 192 -18.29 19.48 17.49
CA MET A 192 -17.64 19.47 16.18
C MET A 192 -16.82 20.73 15.92
N ASN A 193 -17.31 21.89 16.35
CA ASN A 193 -16.58 23.15 16.23
C ASN A 193 -15.42 23.24 17.23
N PHE A 194 -15.61 22.72 18.45
CA PHE A 194 -14.59 22.70 19.49
C PHE A 194 -13.35 21.89 19.08
N TYR A 195 -13.55 20.72 18.46
CA TYR A 195 -12.45 19.84 18.02
C TYR A 195 -11.95 20.09 16.59
N GLU A 196 -12.46 21.10 15.87
CA GLU A 196 -12.07 21.36 14.48
C GLU A 196 -10.57 21.65 14.31
N ALA A 197 -9.98 22.37 15.26
CA ALA A 197 -8.54 22.65 15.31
C ALA A 197 -7.72 21.60 16.08
N ASP A 198 -8.36 20.57 16.64
CA ASP A 198 -7.67 19.55 17.41
C ASP A 198 -6.86 18.63 16.49
N LYS A 199 -5.58 18.47 16.81
CA LYS A 199 -4.64 17.69 15.98
C LYS A 199 -4.99 16.20 15.94
N HIS A 200 -5.62 15.68 16.98
CA HIS A 200 -5.96 14.27 17.09
C HIS A 200 -7.35 13.99 16.54
N LEU A 201 -8.38 14.66 17.08
CA LEU A 201 -9.79 14.40 16.77
C LEU A 201 -10.29 15.12 15.52
N GLY A 202 -9.72 16.27 15.16
CA GLY A 202 -10.14 17.06 13.99
C GLY A 202 -10.14 16.25 12.69
N ARG A 203 -9.22 15.29 12.58
CA ARG A 203 -9.11 14.40 11.41
C ARG A 203 -10.30 13.42 11.25
N PHE A 204 -11.08 13.16 12.30
CA PHE A 204 -12.19 12.20 12.27
C PHE A 204 -13.57 12.85 12.12
N LEU A 205 -13.67 14.17 12.36
CA LEU A 205 -14.95 14.87 12.35
C LEU A 205 -15.70 14.72 11.02
N HIS A 206 -14.96 14.78 9.90
CA HIS A 206 -15.50 14.64 8.54
C HIS A 206 -16.26 13.33 8.29
N ILE A 207 -16.07 12.29 9.13
CA ILE A 207 -16.73 10.99 8.94
C ILE A 207 -18.26 11.13 9.09
N ILE A 208 -18.73 11.97 10.01
CA ILE A 208 -20.17 12.16 10.27
C ILE A 208 -20.63 13.62 10.18
N ARG A 209 -19.73 14.60 10.01
CA ARG A 209 -20.06 16.05 10.07
C ARG A 209 -21.19 16.48 9.14
N ASP A 210 -21.26 15.88 7.96
CA ASP A 210 -22.25 16.25 6.93
C ASP A 210 -23.56 15.45 7.05
N SER A 211 -23.65 14.52 8.02
CA SER A 211 -24.85 13.73 8.27
C SER A 211 -25.91 14.55 9.01
N PRO A 212 -27.22 14.42 8.67
CA PRO A 212 -28.29 15.10 9.39
C PRO A 212 -28.49 14.59 10.83
N VAL A 213 -28.04 13.38 11.12
CA VAL A 213 -28.12 12.73 12.44
C VAL A 213 -26.77 12.15 12.81
N TYR A 214 -26.43 12.16 14.10
CA TYR A 214 -25.20 11.56 14.63
C TYR A 214 -25.53 10.36 15.50
N PRO A 215 -24.75 9.28 15.40
CA PRO A 215 -24.97 8.08 16.21
C PRO A 215 -24.48 8.29 17.64
N ALA A 216 -25.24 7.81 18.62
CA ALA A 216 -24.92 7.88 20.03
C ALA A 216 -25.37 6.62 20.77
N ILE A 217 -24.61 6.24 21.79
CA ILE A 217 -24.95 5.13 22.69
C ILE A 217 -25.36 5.71 24.03
N TYR A 218 -26.53 5.29 24.51
CA TYR A 218 -27.10 5.73 25.78
C TYR A 218 -27.24 4.57 26.75
N ASP A 219 -27.07 4.89 28.03
CA ASP A 219 -27.44 4.01 29.14
C ASP A 219 -28.95 4.12 29.49
N SER A 220 -29.39 3.33 30.47
CA SER A 220 -30.77 3.33 30.97
C SER A 220 -31.18 4.64 31.66
N ASN A 221 -30.23 5.45 32.11
CA ASN A 221 -30.47 6.78 32.68
C ASN A 221 -30.49 7.88 31.60
N ARG A 222 -30.36 7.52 30.31
CA ARG A 222 -30.24 8.44 29.17
C ARG A 222 -29.01 9.33 29.21
N VAL A 223 -27.93 8.85 29.82
CA VAL A 223 -26.60 9.44 29.74
C VAL A 223 -25.89 8.90 28.50
N VAL A 224 -25.24 9.76 27.72
CA VAL A 224 -24.48 9.38 26.52
C VAL A 224 -23.17 8.71 26.93
N CYS A 225 -23.04 7.40 26.68
CA CYS A 225 -21.81 6.63 26.84
C CYS A 225 -20.77 7.05 25.80
N SER A 226 -21.14 7.11 24.53
CA SER A 226 -20.23 7.50 23.45
C SER A 226 -20.94 8.17 22.27
N LEU A 227 -20.20 8.96 21.50
CA LEU A 227 -20.59 9.54 20.22
C LEU A 227 -19.67 8.97 19.12
N PRO A 228 -19.96 7.77 18.60
CA PRO A 228 -19.13 7.17 17.55
C PRO A 228 -19.15 8.00 16.25
N PRO A 229 -18.08 8.00 15.45
CA PRO A 229 -16.75 7.45 15.71
C PRO A 229 -15.80 8.43 16.41
N ILE A 230 -16.33 9.47 17.06
CA ILE A 230 -15.56 10.64 17.48
C ILE A 230 -14.94 10.46 18.87
N ILE A 231 -15.77 10.37 19.91
CA ILE A 231 -15.31 10.45 21.31
C ILE A 231 -16.28 9.77 22.29
N ASN A 232 -15.75 9.28 23.41
CA ASN A 232 -16.53 8.71 24.50
C ASN A 232 -16.90 9.78 25.55
N GLY A 233 -17.88 9.50 26.40
CA GLY A 233 -18.26 10.35 27.52
C GLY A 233 -17.34 10.17 28.73
N ASP A 234 -17.02 11.28 29.40
CA ASP A 234 -16.07 11.30 30.52
C ASP A 234 -16.52 10.48 31.73
N HIS A 235 -17.83 10.43 31.99
CA HIS A 235 -18.41 9.69 33.12
C HIS A 235 -18.15 8.18 33.09
N SER A 236 -17.87 7.63 31.90
CA SER A 236 -17.67 6.19 31.65
C SER A 236 -16.20 5.83 31.40
N LYS A 237 -15.29 6.78 31.68
CA LYS A 237 -13.86 6.64 31.38
C LYS A 237 -13.23 5.47 32.12
N ILE A 238 -12.51 4.63 31.38
CA ILE A 238 -11.70 3.56 31.95
C ILE A 238 -10.45 4.12 32.64
N THR A 239 -10.15 3.58 33.82
CA THR A 239 -8.99 3.93 34.66
C THR A 239 -8.25 2.67 35.10
N LEU A 240 -7.16 2.81 35.86
CA LEU A 240 -6.44 1.67 36.44
C LEU A 240 -7.27 0.91 37.48
N ASP A 241 -8.27 1.56 38.08
CA ASP A 241 -9.16 0.96 39.08
C ASP A 241 -10.37 0.25 38.46
N THR A 242 -10.59 0.40 37.15
CA THR A 242 -11.71 -0.23 36.43
C THR A 242 -11.57 -1.74 36.46
N THR A 243 -12.61 -2.43 36.94
CA THR A 243 -12.61 -3.90 37.05
C THR A 243 -13.53 -4.58 36.03
N ASN A 244 -14.58 -3.91 35.57
CA ASN A 244 -15.49 -4.43 34.58
C ASN A 244 -15.49 -3.49 33.38
N VAL A 245 -15.15 -4.01 32.20
CA VAL A 245 -15.06 -3.20 30.98
C VAL A 245 -16.18 -3.61 30.06
N PHE A 246 -17.05 -2.66 29.73
CA PHE A 246 -18.01 -2.79 28.65
C PHE A 246 -17.38 -2.25 27.38
N ILE A 247 -17.36 -3.08 26.34
CA ILE A 247 -16.80 -2.76 25.04
C ILE A 247 -17.94 -2.75 24.06
N GLU A 248 -18.16 -1.61 23.42
CA GLU A 248 -19.17 -1.44 22.40
C GLU A 248 -18.52 -0.93 21.11
N ILE A 249 -18.86 -1.56 19.99
CA ILE A 249 -18.20 -1.32 18.72
C ILE A 249 -19.27 -1.04 17.69
N THR A 250 -19.14 0.07 16.96
CA THR A 250 -20.08 0.47 15.90
C THR A 250 -19.37 0.47 14.55
N ALA A 251 -20.10 0.13 13.48
CA ALA A 251 -19.49 -0.06 12.18
C ALA A 251 -20.44 0.18 11.00
N THR A 252 -19.83 0.43 9.83
CA THR A 252 -20.47 0.36 8.52
C THR A 252 -20.24 -0.98 7.82
N ASP A 253 -19.29 -1.79 8.32
CA ASP A 253 -18.90 -3.09 7.79
C ASP A 253 -19.06 -4.15 8.89
N LEU A 254 -19.98 -5.10 8.69
CA LEU A 254 -20.31 -6.14 9.66
C LEU A 254 -19.16 -7.14 9.87
N THR A 255 -18.46 -7.54 8.80
CA THR A 255 -17.37 -8.50 8.92
C THR A 255 -16.22 -7.91 9.74
N LYS A 256 -15.88 -6.64 9.51
CA LYS A 256 -14.85 -5.95 10.30
C LYS A 256 -15.31 -5.69 11.73
N LEU A 257 -16.59 -5.45 11.96
CA LEU A 257 -17.16 -5.33 13.29
C LEU A 257 -16.89 -6.59 14.11
N ASP A 258 -17.22 -7.76 13.56
CA ASP A 258 -17.05 -9.04 14.24
C ASP A 258 -15.57 -9.31 14.53
N ILE A 259 -14.69 -9.12 13.53
CA ILE A 259 -13.23 -9.30 13.70
C ILE A 259 -12.67 -8.38 14.78
N VAL A 260 -12.99 -7.08 14.75
CA VAL A 260 -12.49 -6.12 15.74
C VAL A 260 -13.01 -6.44 17.14
N THR A 261 -14.27 -6.88 17.25
CA THR A 261 -14.84 -7.33 18.53
C THR A 261 -14.06 -8.52 19.07
N ASP A 262 -13.88 -9.54 18.24
CA ASP A 262 -13.20 -10.78 18.62
C ASP A 262 -11.75 -10.50 19.03
N ILE A 263 -11.00 -9.69 18.27
CA ILE A 263 -9.61 -9.34 18.62
C ILE A 263 -9.54 -8.58 19.96
N MET A 264 -10.39 -7.58 20.17
CA MET A 264 -10.37 -6.80 21.42
C MET A 264 -10.61 -7.68 22.64
N VAL A 265 -11.61 -8.57 22.59
CA VAL A 265 -11.95 -9.42 23.74
C VAL A 265 -10.98 -10.58 23.91
N THR A 266 -10.54 -11.22 22.82
CA THR A 266 -9.66 -12.39 22.90
C THR A 266 -8.30 -12.01 23.49
N MET A 267 -7.71 -10.89 23.06
CA MET A 267 -6.39 -10.45 23.56
C MET A 267 -6.39 -10.13 25.06
N PHE A 268 -7.44 -9.48 25.58
CA PHE A 268 -7.46 -9.01 26.97
C PHE A 268 -8.23 -9.90 27.95
N SER A 269 -9.02 -10.86 27.47
CA SER A 269 -9.69 -11.84 28.31
C SER A 269 -8.72 -12.68 29.17
N MET A 270 -7.43 -12.76 28.80
CA MET A 270 -6.40 -13.42 29.62
C MET A 270 -6.20 -12.77 31.00
N TYR A 271 -6.56 -11.50 31.16
CA TYR A 271 -6.44 -10.75 32.41
C TYR A 271 -7.71 -10.73 33.25
N CYS A 272 -8.78 -11.41 32.82
CA CYS A 272 -9.98 -11.61 33.62
C CYS A 272 -9.72 -12.59 34.77
N SER A 273 -10.55 -12.55 35.82
CA SER A 273 -10.41 -13.45 36.97
C SER A 273 -10.52 -14.93 36.58
N GLU A 274 -11.39 -15.25 35.63
CA GLU A 274 -11.39 -16.51 34.90
C GLU A 274 -10.77 -16.24 33.52
N PRO A 275 -9.50 -16.61 33.27
CA PRO A 275 -8.83 -16.28 32.02
C PRO A 275 -9.56 -16.82 30.79
N PHE A 276 -9.49 -16.07 29.69
CA PHE A 276 -10.07 -16.42 28.39
C PHE A 276 -11.60 -16.55 28.40
N THR A 277 -12.27 -15.81 29.28
CA THR A 277 -13.73 -15.73 29.34
C THR A 277 -14.23 -14.34 28.97
N VAL A 278 -15.38 -14.31 28.31
CA VAL A 278 -16.05 -13.08 27.87
C VAL A 278 -17.53 -13.20 28.19
N GLU A 279 -18.11 -12.17 28.81
CA GLU A 279 -19.55 -12.10 29.02
C GLU A 279 -20.21 -11.53 27.75
N PRO A 280 -21.14 -12.28 27.12
CA PRO A 280 -21.77 -11.85 25.89
C PRO A 280 -22.87 -10.81 26.12
N VAL A 281 -23.14 -10.02 25.09
CA VAL A 281 -24.18 -8.96 25.07
C VAL A 281 -25.21 -9.28 23.99
N GLN A 282 -26.48 -9.06 24.32
CA GLN A 282 -27.60 -9.23 23.40
C GLN A 282 -27.79 -7.95 22.56
N ILE A 283 -27.63 -8.05 21.25
CA ILE A 283 -27.97 -6.97 20.31
C ILE A 283 -29.40 -7.16 19.84
N ASN A 284 -30.28 -6.20 20.16
CA ASN A 284 -31.69 -6.21 19.74
C ASN A 284 -31.86 -5.25 18.56
N SER A 285 -32.01 -5.83 17.36
CA SER A 285 -32.15 -5.09 16.11
C SER A 285 -33.27 -5.72 15.28
N ASP A 286 -34.47 -5.76 15.87
CA ASP A 286 -35.62 -6.46 15.26
C ASP A 286 -36.10 -5.76 13.99
N HIS A 287 -35.88 -4.44 13.87
CA HIS A 287 -36.30 -3.64 12.72
C HIS A 287 -35.63 -4.07 11.39
N ASN A 288 -34.47 -4.73 11.45
CA ASN A 288 -33.70 -5.16 10.29
C ASN A 288 -33.28 -6.64 10.34
N ASN A 289 -33.90 -7.43 11.22
CA ASN A 289 -33.61 -8.86 11.43
C ASN A 289 -32.13 -9.15 11.79
N GLN A 290 -31.47 -8.28 12.53
CA GLN A 290 -30.08 -8.47 12.96
C GLN A 290 -29.92 -8.71 14.47
N THR A 291 -30.99 -9.12 15.14
CA THR A 291 -30.94 -9.52 16.55
C THR A 291 -30.00 -10.73 16.72
N ARG A 292 -28.96 -10.56 17.54
CA ARG A 292 -27.88 -11.55 17.73
C ARG A 292 -27.19 -11.39 19.08
N VAL A 293 -26.49 -12.43 19.51
CA VAL A 293 -25.61 -12.39 20.69
C VAL A 293 -24.17 -12.14 20.20
N THR A 294 -23.48 -11.19 20.80
CA THR A 294 -22.08 -10.85 20.47
C THR A 294 -21.17 -10.97 21.70
N PRO A 295 -19.87 -11.29 21.53
CA PRO A 295 -19.22 -11.75 20.30
C PRO A 295 -19.54 -13.22 19.95
N ASN A 296 -19.27 -13.63 18.70
CA ASN A 296 -19.39 -15.03 18.28
C ASN A 296 -18.01 -15.70 18.25
N LEU A 297 -17.49 -16.07 19.42
CA LEU A 297 -16.15 -16.67 19.57
C LEU A 297 -16.05 -18.14 19.13
N LYS A 298 -17.01 -18.65 18.35
CA LYS A 298 -16.98 -20.03 17.86
C LYS A 298 -15.91 -20.18 16.77
N PRO A 299 -14.99 -21.14 16.89
CA PRO A 299 -14.04 -21.44 15.83
C PRO A 299 -14.74 -21.78 14.51
N ARG A 300 -14.20 -21.28 13.40
CA ARG A 300 -14.65 -21.67 12.05
C ARG A 300 -13.99 -22.99 11.69
N VAL A 301 -14.76 -23.98 11.25
CA VAL A 301 -14.19 -25.27 10.84
C VAL A 301 -14.00 -25.27 9.32
N ALA A 302 -12.77 -25.55 8.88
CA ALA A 302 -12.41 -25.74 7.49
C ALA A 302 -11.99 -27.19 7.24
N GLU A 303 -12.41 -27.75 6.12
CA GLU A 303 -11.92 -29.03 5.61
C GLU A 303 -10.71 -28.75 4.70
N VAL A 304 -9.57 -29.35 5.02
CA VAL A 304 -8.29 -29.12 4.33
C VAL A 304 -7.75 -30.43 3.80
N GLU A 305 -7.29 -30.44 2.54
CA GLU A 305 -6.78 -31.65 1.90
C GLU A 305 -5.31 -31.91 2.26
N ILE A 306 -5.02 -33.11 2.77
CA ILE A 306 -3.68 -33.54 3.17
C ILE A 306 -2.74 -33.61 1.96
N ASP A 307 -3.23 -34.14 0.85
CA ASP A 307 -2.50 -34.19 -0.42
C ASP A 307 -2.15 -32.79 -0.93
N TYR A 308 -3.06 -31.81 -0.78
CA TYR A 308 -2.80 -30.42 -1.14
C TYR A 308 -1.67 -29.84 -0.30
N LEU A 309 -1.75 -29.97 1.03
CA LEU A 309 -0.72 -29.48 1.96
C LEU A 309 0.67 -30.04 1.62
N ASN A 310 0.77 -31.36 1.46
CA ASN A 310 2.02 -32.05 1.14
C ASN A 310 2.54 -31.66 -0.25
N SER A 311 1.67 -31.62 -1.27
CA SER A 311 2.09 -31.31 -2.64
C SER A 311 2.61 -29.88 -2.81
N CYS A 312 1.98 -28.90 -2.15
CA CYS A 312 2.42 -27.50 -2.20
C CYS A 312 3.73 -27.25 -1.44
N THR A 313 3.91 -27.93 -0.30
CA THR A 313 5.12 -27.78 0.53
C THR A 313 6.27 -28.70 0.11
N GLY A 314 6.01 -29.68 -0.76
CA GLY A 314 6.97 -30.71 -1.15
C GLY A 314 7.24 -31.75 -0.05
N LEU A 315 6.36 -31.83 0.95
CA LEU A 315 6.49 -32.72 2.10
C LEU A 315 5.75 -34.07 1.87
N THR A 316 5.97 -35.00 2.79
CA THR A 316 5.26 -36.29 2.87
C THR A 316 4.90 -36.60 4.32
N GLU A 317 4.29 -35.64 5.00
CA GLU A 317 3.93 -35.73 6.42
C GLU A 317 2.65 -36.55 6.63
N SER A 318 2.57 -37.27 7.77
CA SER A 318 1.36 -38.00 8.15
C SER A 318 0.29 -37.04 8.70
N PRO A 319 -1.01 -37.43 8.70
CA PRO A 319 -2.09 -36.61 9.25
C PRO A 319 -1.82 -36.14 10.69
N GLU A 320 -1.26 -37.01 11.54
CA GLU A 320 -0.94 -36.71 12.93
C GLU A 320 0.22 -35.72 13.05
N SER A 321 1.24 -35.86 12.19
CA SER A 321 2.36 -34.93 12.12
C SER A 321 1.88 -33.54 11.69
N LEU A 322 1.02 -33.47 10.67
CA LEU A 322 0.39 -32.24 10.21
C LEU A 322 -0.41 -31.55 11.33
N CYS A 323 -1.20 -32.31 12.10
CA CYS A 323 -1.93 -31.74 13.24
C CYS A 323 -0.99 -31.11 14.28
N LYS A 324 0.12 -31.78 14.58
CA LYS A 324 1.12 -31.31 15.54
C LYS A 324 1.87 -30.08 15.03
N LEU A 325 2.12 -29.98 13.72
CA LEU A 325 2.72 -28.79 13.13
C LEU A 325 1.73 -27.63 13.19
N LEU A 326 0.50 -27.81 12.73
CA LEU A 326 -0.52 -26.76 12.71
C LEU A 326 -0.88 -26.24 14.12
N SER A 327 -0.76 -27.06 15.17
CA SER A 327 -0.98 -26.58 16.54
C SER A 327 -0.02 -25.49 16.98
N LYS A 328 1.19 -25.41 16.40
CA LYS A 328 2.14 -24.31 16.63
C LYS A 328 1.66 -22.96 16.12
N MET A 329 0.69 -22.93 15.20
CA MET A 329 0.04 -21.71 14.70
C MET A 329 -1.39 -21.55 15.24
N SER A 330 -1.64 -22.13 16.43
CA SER A 330 -2.89 -22.04 17.18
C SER A 330 -4.10 -22.76 16.59
N TYR A 331 -3.91 -23.61 15.57
CA TYR A 331 -4.99 -24.44 15.07
C TYR A 331 -5.29 -25.60 16.00
N THR A 332 -6.58 -25.93 16.13
CA THR A 332 -7.00 -27.24 16.63
C THR A 332 -7.44 -28.07 15.44
N SER A 333 -6.73 -29.15 15.13
CA SER A 333 -7.02 -29.97 13.95
C SER A 333 -7.09 -31.45 14.27
N THR A 334 -7.98 -32.17 13.56
CA THR A 334 -8.13 -33.62 13.69
C THR A 334 -8.36 -34.26 12.32
N PRO A 335 -7.80 -35.46 12.05
CA PRO A 335 -8.13 -36.20 10.83
C PRO A 335 -9.64 -36.45 10.73
N SER A 336 -10.23 -36.26 9.56
CA SER A 336 -11.67 -36.46 9.39
C SER A 336 -12.02 -37.93 9.56
N THR A 337 -13.19 -38.17 10.15
CA THR A 337 -13.76 -39.52 10.24
C THR A 337 -14.44 -39.98 8.95
N LYS A 338 -14.66 -39.07 7.99
CA LYS A 338 -15.38 -39.33 6.74
C LYS A 338 -14.45 -39.62 5.56
N ASP A 339 -13.28 -38.97 5.52
CA ASP A 339 -12.31 -39.09 4.44
C ASP A 339 -10.88 -39.03 5.00
N SER A 340 -10.05 -40.01 4.64
CA SER A 340 -8.66 -40.10 5.06
C SER A 340 -7.75 -39.00 4.50
N ASN A 341 -8.16 -38.33 3.42
CA ASN A 341 -7.42 -37.21 2.83
C ASN A 341 -7.83 -35.84 3.42
N ILE A 342 -8.81 -35.80 4.33
CA ILE A 342 -9.30 -34.53 4.88
C ILE A 342 -8.86 -34.36 6.33
N LEU A 343 -8.37 -33.16 6.63
CA LEU A 343 -8.15 -32.66 7.97
C LEU A 343 -9.25 -31.64 8.32
N GLU A 344 -9.92 -31.83 9.45
CA GLU A 344 -10.86 -30.86 10.00
C GLU A 344 -10.07 -29.88 10.88
N VAL A 345 -9.95 -28.63 10.42
CA VAL A 345 -9.17 -27.58 11.06
C VAL A 345 -10.11 -26.55 11.67
N ALA A 346 -10.14 -26.47 13.00
CA ALA A 346 -10.83 -25.42 13.73
C ALA A 346 -9.94 -24.18 13.85
N ILE A 347 -10.30 -23.17 13.06
CA ILE A 347 -9.65 -21.87 13.00
C ILE A 347 -10.11 -21.03 14.19
N PRO A 348 -9.20 -20.57 15.07
CA PRO A 348 -9.57 -19.78 16.23
C PRO A 348 -10.15 -18.41 15.80
N PRO A 349 -11.02 -17.80 16.63
CA PRO A 349 -11.61 -16.49 16.32
C PRO A 349 -10.58 -15.37 16.18
N THR A 350 -9.35 -15.57 16.69
CA THR A 350 -8.22 -14.65 16.51
C THR A 350 -7.67 -14.63 15.09
N ARG A 351 -7.88 -15.69 14.29
CA ARG A 351 -7.32 -15.85 12.94
C ARG A 351 -8.38 -15.54 11.87
N ALA A 352 -8.58 -14.25 11.65
CA ALA A 352 -9.51 -13.73 10.64
C ALA A 352 -8.93 -13.76 9.21
N ASP A 353 -7.61 -13.92 9.08
CA ASP A 353 -6.86 -14.00 7.84
C ASP A 353 -7.04 -15.32 7.10
N VAL A 354 -7.44 -16.39 7.80
CA VAL A 354 -7.58 -17.73 7.23
C VAL A 354 -8.93 -17.85 6.53
N LEU A 355 -8.93 -17.80 5.20
CA LEU A 355 -10.12 -17.82 4.35
C LEU A 355 -10.17 -19.05 3.43
N HIS A 356 -9.02 -19.69 3.20
CA HIS A 356 -8.87 -20.82 2.29
C HIS A 356 -7.82 -21.81 2.81
N GLN A 357 -7.83 -23.05 2.30
CA GLN A 357 -6.84 -24.07 2.68
C GLN A 357 -5.39 -23.68 2.34
N CYS A 358 -5.17 -22.71 1.45
CA CYS A 358 -3.84 -22.17 1.17
C CYS A 358 -3.25 -21.38 2.34
N ASP A 359 -4.08 -20.76 3.18
CA ASP A 359 -3.63 -20.01 4.36
C ASP A 359 -3.18 -21.00 5.47
N VAL A 360 -3.85 -22.16 5.54
CA VAL A 360 -3.42 -23.27 6.40
C VAL A 360 -2.11 -23.88 5.87
N MET A 361 -1.95 -23.96 4.55
CA MET A 361 -0.70 -24.41 3.90
C MET A 361 0.46 -23.46 4.15
N GLU A 362 0.23 -22.15 4.10
CA GLU A 362 1.22 -21.13 4.46
C GLU A 362 1.69 -21.34 5.91
N ASP A 363 0.75 -21.41 6.86
CA ASP A 363 1.09 -21.63 8.27
C ASP A 363 1.80 -22.97 8.50
N LEU A 364 1.43 -24.03 7.77
CA LEU A 364 2.16 -25.30 7.81
C LEU A 364 3.63 -25.12 7.41
N ALA A 365 3.87 -24.39 6.32
CA ALA A 365 5.22 -24.10 5.85
C ALA A 365 6.01 -23.29 6.89
N VAL A 366 5.38 -22.32 7.57
CA VAL A 366 5.97 -21.56 8.68
C VAL A 366 6.31 -22.49 9.85
N CYS A 367 5.37 -23.34 10.28
CA CYS A 367 5.58 -24.31 11.37
C CYS A 367 6.73 -25.31 11.11
N TYR A 368 6.92 -25.68 9.84
CA TYR A 368 7.99 -26.56 9.40
C TYR A 368 9.34 -25.83 9.30
N GLY A 369 9.29 -24.52 9.01
CA GLY A 369 10.42 -23.67 8.75
C GLY A 369 10.78 -23.69 7.25
N TYR A 370 10.68 -22.53 6.59
CA TYR A 370 10.89 -22.42 5.14
C TYR A 370 12.27 -22.93 4.70
N ASN A 371 13.29 -22.75 5.53
CA ASN A 371 14.66 -23.21 5.25
C ASN A 371 14.80 -24.74 5.25
N ASN A 372 13.87 -25.45 5.90
CA ASN A 372 13.87 -26.92 5.97
C ASN A 372 13.10 -27.55 4.79
N LEU A 373 12.30 -26.78 4.05
CA LEU A 373 11.51 -27.31 2.96
C LEU A 373 12.40 -27.88 1.83
N PRO A 374 12.02 -29.01 1.23
CA PRO A 374 12.77 -29.60 0.13
C PRO A 374 12.91 -28.66 -1.06
N ARG A 375 14.16 -28.35 -1.45
CA ARG A 375 14.44 -27.57 -2.66
C ARG A 375 14.36 -28.47 -3.88
N THR A 376 13.45 -28.17 -4.81
CA THR A 376 13.30 -28.89 -6.07
C THR A 376 13.42 -27.94 -7.26
N ALA A 377 13.87 -28.46 -8.40
CA ALA A 377 13.81 -27.74 -9.67
C ALA A 377 12.55 -28.19 -10.43
N PRO A 378 11.85 -27.29 -11.14
CA PRO A 378 10.70 -27.67 -11.94
C PRO A 378 11.12 -28.66 -13.04
N SER A 379 10.46 -29.82 -13.12
CA SER A 379 10.81 -30.92 -14.03
C SER A 379 10.47 -30.65 -15.51
N ARG A 380 9.71 -29.60 -15.80
CA ARG A 380 9.29 -29.17 -17.14
C ARG A 380 9.72 -27.72 -17.40
N SER A 381 10.99 -27.49 -17.73
CA SER A 381 11.49 -26.13 -17.96
C SER A 381 12.43 -26.00 -19.17
N ALA A 382 12.10 -26.67 -20.28
CA ALA A 382 12.69 -26.35 -21.58
C ALA A 382 11.79 -25.35 -22.32
N THR A 383 11.74 -24.11 -21.83
CA THR A 383 11.07 -23.00 -22.54
C THR A 383 12.09 -22.25 -23.39
N VAL A 384 11.73 -21.92 -24.63
CA VAL A 384 12.56 -21.06 -25.49
C VAL A 384 12.10 -19.62 -25.29
N GLY A 385 12.97 -18.76 -24.75
CA GLY A 385 12.70 -17.33 -24.62
C GLY A 385 12.92 -16.57 -25.92
N ALA A 386 12.13 -15.53 -26.16
CA ALA A 386 12.32 -14.59 -27.27
C ALA A 386 12.25 -13.14 -26.75
N PRO A 387 13.10 -12.22 -27.24
CA PRO A 387 13.02 -10.82 -26.84
C PRO A 387 11.80 -10.14 -27.47
N LEU A 388 11.18 -9.22 -26.72
CA LEU A 388 10.21 -8.31 -27.30
C LEU A 388 10.92 -7.40 -28.31
N LEU A 389 10.41 -7.31 -29.54
CA LEU A 389 11.11 -6.68 -30.66
C LEU A 389 11.47 -5.20 -30.41
N VAL A 390 10.57 -4.43 -29.77
CA VAL A 390 10.83 -3.02 -29.43
C VAL A 390 12.00 -2.85 -28.45
N ASN A 391 12.16 -3.78 -27.50
CA ASN A 391 13.28 -3.76 -26.56
C ASN A 391 14.58 -4.14 -27.26
N LYS A 392 14.55 -5.17 -28.12
CA LYS A 392 15.71 -5.54 -28.94
C LYS A 392 16.16 -4.38 -29.82
N LEU A 393 15.23 -3.71 -30.49
CA LEU A 393 15.51 -2.52 -31.28
C LEU A 393 16.11 -1.40 -30.41
N SER A 394 15.52 -1.13 -29.25
CA SER A 394 16.02 -0.13 -28.30
C SER A 394 17.47 -0.40 -27.89
N ASP A 395 17.81 -1.65 -27.57
CA ASP A 395 19.16 -2.04 -27.15
C ASP A 395 20.19 -1.88 -28.27
N ILE A 396 19.79 -2.20 -29.51
CA ILE A 396 20.64 -1.96 -30.69
C ILE A 396 20.92 -0.45 -30.83
N ILE A 397 19.90 0.40 -30.70
CA ILE A 397 20.06 1.87 -30.80
C ILE A 397 20.96 2.41 -29.68
N ARG A 398 20.79 1.92 -28.43
CA ARG A 398 21.64 2.29 -27.30
C ARG A 398 23.10 1.99 -27.56
N ILE A 399 23.40 0.78 -28.03
CA ILE A 399 24.77 0.35 -28.32
C ILE A 399 25.38 1.25 -29.41
N GLU A 400 24.64 1.53 -30.49
CA GLU A 400 25.16 2.38 -31.56
C GLU A 400 25.44 3.82 -31.11
N ALA A 401 24.54 4.44 -30.35
CA ALA A 401 24.75 5.77 -29.81
C ALA A 401 25.95 5.81 -28.84
N ALA A 402 26.09 4.78 -28.00
CA ALA A 402 27.23 4.64 -27.09
C ALA A 402 28.56 4.49 -27.85
N VAL A 403 28.60 3.66 -28.90
CA VAL A 403 29.80 3.48 -29.75
C VAL A 403 30.12 4.75 -30.55
N ALA A 404 29.11 5.56 -30.90
CA ALA A 404 29.30 6.91 -31.45
C ALA A 404 29.81 7.94 -30.41
N GLY A 405 30.05 7.51 -29.18
CA GLY A 405 30.62 8.31 -28.10
C GLY A 405 29.60 9.23 -27.42
N TRP A 406 28.33 8.84 -27.41
CA TRP A 406 27.28 9.49 -26.63
C TRP A 406 27.04 8.75 -25.31
N SER A 407 26.64 9.45 -24.27
CA SER A 407 26.34 8.87 -22.97
C SER A 407 24.84 8.72 -22.77
N GLU A 408 24.39 7.52 -22.41
CA GLU A 408 22.97 7.31 -22.10
C GLU A 408 22.61 7.98 -20.77
N VAL A 409 21.41 8.56 -20.70
CA VAL A 409 20.84 9.15 -19.49
C VAL A 409 19.45 8.57 -19.23
N MET A 410 19.00 8.59 -17.98
CA MET A 410 17.70 8.06 -17.56
C MET A 410 16.93 9.08 -16.69
N PRO A 411 16.38 10.15 -17.28
CA PRO A 411 15.53 11.11 -16.59
C PRO A 411 14.20 10.50 -16.12
N LEU A 412 13.53 11.18 -15.19
CA LEU A 412 12.18 10.80 -14.77
C LEU A 412 11.16 10.99 -15.91
N ILE A 413 10.15 10.13 -15.93
CA ILE A 413 9.08 10.15 -16.94
C ILE A 413 8.04 11.25 -16.66
N LEU A 414 7.87 11.62 -15.38
CA LEU A 414 6.97 12.68 -14.96
C LEU A 414 7.68 14.04 -14.99
N CYS A 415 6.98 15.04 -15.51
CA CYS A 415 7.45 16.42 -15.56
C CYS A 415 6.30 17.40 -15.24
N SER A 416 6.65 18.67 -15.03
CA SER A 416 5.66 19.74 -14.95
C SER A 416 5.03 19.98 -16.33
N HIS A 417 3.82 20.53 -16.33
CA HIS A 417 3.14 20.90 -17.57
C HIS A 417 3.96 21.92 -18.39
N ASP A 418 4.53 22.91 -17.70
CA ASP A 418 5.32 23.96 -18.35
C ASP A 418 6.60 23.42 -18.99
N GLU A 419 7.32 22.50 -18.34
CA GLU A 419 8.52 21.86 -18.89
C GLU A 419 8.23 21.11 -20.19
N ASN A 420 7.06 20.47 -20.30
CA ASN A 420 6.67 19.71 -21.50
C ASN A 420 6.12 20.59 -22.63
N PHE A 421 5.69 21.82 -22.33
CA PHE A 421 5.07 22.73 -23.30
C PHE A 421 5.69 24.12 -23.31
N ALA A 422 5.31 24.97 -22.35
CA ALA A 422 5.63 26.39 -22.37
C ALA A 422 7.14 26.68 -22.44
N TRP A 423 7.97 25.87 -21.78
CA TRP A 423 9.42 26.02 -21.78
C TRP A 423 10.06 25.55 -23.08
N LEU A 424 9.38 24.69 -23.85
CA LEU A 424 9.74 24.31 -25.21
C LEU A 424 9.12 25.24 -26.26
N ASN A 425 8.50 26.35 -25.86
CA ASN A 425 7.69 27.23 -26.73
C ASN A 425 6.52 26.51 -27.44
N ARG A 426 6.05 25.40 -26.90
CA ARG A 426 4.91 24.63 -27.45
C ARG A 426 3.62 25.02 -26.74
N LYS A 427 2.50 24.87 -27.43
CA LYS A 427 1.15 25.02 -26.85
C LYS A 427 0.57 23.64 -26.60
N ASP A 428 -0.05 23.47 -25.43
CA ASP A 428 -0.86 22.29 -25.17
C ASP A 428 -2.20 22.39 -25.89
N ASP A 429 -2.53 21.36 -26.68
CA ASP A 429 -3.81 21.22 -27.37
C ASP A 429 -4.92 20.66 -26.46
N GLY A 430 -4.56 20.26 -25.23
CA GLY A 430 -5.44 19.63 -24.25
C GLY A 430 -5.69 18.13 -24.50
N ASN A 431 -5.26 17.61 -25.65
CA ASN A 431 -5.57 16.27 -26.14
C ASN A 431 -4.32 15.39 -26.31
N THR A 432 -3.12 15.94 -26.19
CA THR A 432 -1.86 15.18 -26.38
C THR A 432 -1.40 14.46 -25.11
N VAL A 433 -1.27 15.18 -23.98
CA VAL A 433 -0.63 14.64 -22.76
C VAL A 433 -1.59 14.01 -21.76
N VAL A 434 -1.09 13.01 -21.02
CA VAL A 434 -1.76 12.45 -19.84
C VAL A 434 -1.41 13.29 -18.60
N ARG A 435 -2.43 13.70 -17.84
CA ARG A 435 -2.29 14.53 -16.63
C ARG A 435 -2.59 13.73 -15.37
N LEU A 436 -1.82 13.93 -14.31
CA LEU A 436 -2.06 13.32 -13.00
C LEU A 436 -3.14 14.10 -12.25
N ALA A 437 -4.07 13.39 -11.60
CA ALA A 437 -5.19 14.01 -10.90
C ALA A 437 -4.76 14.75 -9.61
N ASN A 438 -3.89 14.12 -8.81
CA ASN A 438 -3.44 14.63 -7.51
C ASN A 438 -1.90 14.56 -7.40
N PRO A 439 -1.16 15.37 -8.16
CA PRO A 439 0.29 15.36 -8.12
C PRO A 439 0.80 15.89 -6.77
N LYS A 440 1.76 15.19 -6.15
CA LYS A 440 2.35 15.62 -4.86
C LYS A 440 3.22 16.88 -5.00
N THR A 441 3.84 17.07 -6.16
CA THR A 441 4.72 18.20 -6.47
C THR A 441 4.38 18.75 -7.85
N ALA A 442 4.70 20.01 -8.10
CA ALA A 442 4.49 20.65 -9.40
C ALA A 442 5.31 19.98 -10.53
N GLU A 443 6.41 19.29 -10.19
CA GLU A 443 7.25 18.57 -11.14
C GLU A 443 6.62 17.28 -11.67
N TYR A 444 5.49 16.82 -11.12
CA TYR A 444 4.86 15.55 -11.50
C TYR A 444 3.42 15.72 -12.02
N GLN A 445 3.17 16.79 -12.78
CA GLN A 445 1.84 17.13 -13.29
C GLN A 445 1.42 16.28 -14.50
N VAL A 446 2.36 15.96 -15.38
CA VAL A 446 2.10 15.23 -16.62
C VAL A 446 3.09 14.10 -16.84
N VAL A 447 2.67 13.12 -17.65
CA VAL A 447 3.58 12.14 -18.24
C VAL A 447 4.17 12.77 -19.51
N ARG A 448 5.49 12.73 -19.66
CA ARG A 448 6.19 13.36 -20.79
C ARG A 448 5.68 12.86 -22.15
N SER A 449 5.54 13.77 -23.12
CA SER A 449 5.22 13.46 -24.53
C SER A 449 6.42 13.59 -25.46
N THR A 450 7.60 13.88 -24.89
CA THR A 450 8.88 14.05 -25.56
C THR A 450 9.99 13.77 -24.54
N LEU A 451 11.15 13.29 -25.00
CA LEU A 451 12.31 13.07 -24.16
C LEU A 451 13.11 14.36 -23.88
N LEU A 452 12.85 15.44 -24.61
CA LEU A 452 13.62 16.70 -24.52
C LEU A 452 13.69 17.29 -23.10
N PRO A 453 12.59 17.44 -22.34
CA PRO A 453 12.67 18.05 -21.01
C PRO A 453 13.62 17.30 -20.07
N GLY A 454 13.64 15.97 -20.17
CA GLY A 454 14.54 15.10 -19.41
C GLY A 454 16.00 15.38 -19.76
N LEU A 455 16.33 15.36 -21.05
CA LEU A 455 17.68 15.64 -21.55
C LEU A 455 18.18 17.03 -21.12
N LEU A 456 17.34 18.07 -21.27
CA LEU A 456 17.71 19.45 -20.92
C LEU A 456 17.91 19.63 -19.42
N LYS A 457 17.08 19.01 -18.58
CA LYS A 457 17.29 18.99 -17.12
C LYS A 457 18.58 18.25 -16.76
N THR A 458 18.89 17.13 -17.41
CA THR A 458 20.16 16.44 -17.16
C THR A 458 21.37 17.33 -17.48
N ILE A 459 21.34 18.07 -18.59
CA ILE A 459 22.41 19.05 -18.90
C ILE A 459 22.44 20.14 -17.83
N ARG A 460 21.27 20.65 -17.42
CA ARG A 460 21.16 21.72 -16.41
C ARG A 460 21.81 21.34 -15.08
N GLU A 461 21.55 20.13 -14.59
CA GLU A 461 22.14 19.63 -13.33
C GLU A 461 23.63 19.31 -13.46
N ASN A 462 24.15 19.18 -14.69
CA ASN A 462 25.55 18.82 -14.97
C ASN A 462 26.35 19.97 -15.62
N LYS A 463 25.93 21.23 -15.45
CA LYS A 463 26.66 22.42 -15.99
C LYS A 463 28.10 22.54 -15.53
N GLY A 464 28.47 21.90 -14.40
CA GLY A 464 29.85 21.85 -13.91
C GLY A 464 30.77 20.93 -14.72
N HIS A 465 30.21 20.07 -15.58
CA HIS A 465 30.97 19.16 -16.42
C HIS A 465 31.63 19.87 -17.60
N SER A 466 32.70 19.29 -18.13
CA SER A 466 33.35 19.81 -19.34
C SER A 466 32.42 19.69 -20.56
N VAL A 467 32.36 20.77 -21.34
CA VAL A 467 31.72 20.79 -22.65
C VAL A 467 32.72 20.36 -23.74
N PRO A 468 32.27 19.71 -24.83
CA PRO A 468 30.88 19.41 -25.15
C PRO A 468 30.33 18.18 -24.42
N MET A 469 29.05 18.24 -24.04
CA MET A 469 28.29 17.11 -23.52
C MET A 469 27.47 16.47 -24.64
N LYS A 470 27.55 15.14 -24.75
CA LYS A 470 26.81 14.30 -25.70
C LYS A 470 25.98 13.31 -24.92
N ILE A 471 24.68 13.55 -24.80
CA ILE A 471 23.79 12.65 -24.07
C ILE A 471 22.65 12.16 -24.94
N PHE A 472 22.14 10.97 -24.66
CA PHE A 472 20.98 10.41 -25.34
C PHE A 472 20.10 9.59 -24.39
N GLU A 473 18.86 9.35 -24.79
CA GLU A 473 17.92 8.49 -24.10
C GLU A 473 17.15 7.67 -25.13
N VAL A 474 16.92 6.38 -24.84
CA VAL A 474 15.96 5.53 -25.56
C VAL A 474 14.89 5.10 -24.57
N SER A 475 13.67 5.63 -24.67
CA SER A 475 12.64 5.38 -23.67
C SER A 475 11.23 5.74 -24.15
N ASP A 476 10.24 5.43 -23.32
CA ASP A 476 8.84 5.69 -23.64
C ASP A 476 8.47 7.16 -23.40
N VAL A 477 7.64 7.67 -24.30
CA VAL A 477 6.77 8.84 -24.11
C VAL A 477 5.32 8.39 -24.15
N VAL A 478 4.40 9.20 -23.62
CA VAL A 478 2.99 8.82 -23.52
C VAL A 478 2.09 9.84 -24.18
N PHE A 479 1.15 9.33 -24.98
CA PHE A 479 0.11 10.11 -25.63
C PHE A 479 -1.26 9.63 -25.20
N LYS A 480 -2.24 10.53 -25.12
CA LYS A 480 -3.65 10.12 -25.08
C LYS A 480 -4.02 9.47 -26.40
N ASP A 481 -4.80 8.40 -26.31
CA ASP A 481 -5.36 7.71 -27.47
C ASP A 481 -6.68 7.04 -27.08
N GLU A 482 -7.79 7.70 -27.40
CA GLU A 482 -9.15 7.24 -27.10
C GLU A 482 -9.51 5.89 -27.76
N SER A 483 -8.73 5.40 -28.73
CA SER A 483 -8.95 4.09 -29.34
C SER A 483 -8.43 2.93 -28.48
N GLN A 484 -7.54 3.19 -27.52
CA GLN A 484 -7.03 2.17 -26.60
C GLN A 484 -7.94 2.00 -25.37
N GLU A 485 -7.94 0.79 -24.80
CA GLU A 485 -8.68 0.48 -23.55
C GLU A 485 -8.34 1.49 -22.42
N ARG A 486 -7.05 1.82 -22.28
CA ARG A 486 -6.55 2.75 -21.25
C ARG A 486 -6.62 4.22 -21.65
N LYS A 487 -7.12 4.53 -22.85
CA LYS A 487 -7.17 5.87 -23.43
C LYS A 487 -5.81 6.57 -23.53
N ALA A 488 -4.74 5.80 -23.49
CA ALA A 488 -3.36 6.25 -23.57
C ALA A 488 -2.52 5.16 -24.21
N ARG A 489 -1.42 5.57 -24.86
CA ARG A 489 -0.46 4.68 -25.50
C ARG A 489 0.96 5.18 -25.25
N ASN A 490 1.88 4.24 -25.14
CA ASN A 490 3.31 4.54 -25.12
C ASN A 490 3.85 4.53 -26.55
N GLU A 491 4.86 5.38 -26.81
CA GLU A 491 5.73 5.27 -27.97
C GLU A 491 7.19 5.23 -27.53
N ARG A 492 7.97 4.27 -28.07
CA ARG A 492 9.42 4.19 -27.85
C ARG A 492 10.15 5.22 -28.71
N HIS A 493 10.71 6.24 -28.07
CA HIS A 493 11.51 7.28 -28.72
C HIS A 493 13.01 7.07 -28.49
N PHE A 494 13.81 7.58 -29.42
CA PHE A 494 15.23 7.85 -29.26
C PHE A 494 15.45 9.35 -29.37
N ALA A 495 16.08 9.95 -28.37
CA ALA A 495 16.45 11.36 -28.40
C ALA A 495 17.89 11.57 -27.97
N ALA A 496 18.49 12.64 -28.48
CA ALA A 496 19.87 13.01 -28.18
C ALA A 496 20.00 14.53 -28.06
N ALA A 497 20.92 14.99 -27.21
CA ALA A 497 21.24 16.40 -27.00
C ALA A 497 22.76 16.64 -26.96
N TRP A 498 23.22 17.52 -27.84
CA TRP A 498 24.57 18.07 -27.85
C TRP A 498 24.56 19.44 -27.16
N TYR A 499 25.39 19.63 -26.15
CA TYR A 499 25.57 20.92 -25.46
C TYR A 499 27.03 21.35 -25.51
N GLY A 500 27.34 22.48 -26.16
CA GLY A 500 28.72 22.92 -26.33
C GLY A 500 28.83 24.38 -26.74
N ARG A 501 30.05 24.93 -26.72
CA ARG A 501 30.30 26.34 -27.08
C ARG A 501 29.86 26.70 -28.51
N THR A 502 29.73 25.71 -29.37
CA THR A 502 29.15 25.77 -30.71
C THR A 502 27.90 24.89 -30.76
N SER A 503 26.99 25.16 -31.71
CA SER A 503 25.70 24.46 -31.81
C SER A 503 25.80 22.95 -31.97
N GLY A 504 26.80 22.45 -32.73
CA GLY A 504 26.96 21.02 -33.00
C GLY A 504 25.79 20.41 -33.76
N PHE A 505 25.11 21.21 -34.58
CA PHE A 505 23.97 20.77 -35.40
C PHE A 505 24.38 19.62 -36.33
N GLU A 506 25.57 19.74 -36.95
CA GLU A 506 26.19 18.72 -37.79
C GLU A 506 26.51 17.42 -37.04
N VAL A 507 26.75 17.48 -35.73
CA VAL A 507 27.04 16.30 -34.90
C VAL A 507 25.75 15.54 -34.60
N VAL A 508 24.67 16.25 -34.30
CA VAL A 508 23.35 15.65 -34.09
C VAL A 508 22.79 15.06 -35.39
N HIS A 509 22.95 15.78 -36.49
CA HIS A 509 22.59 15.26 -37.82
C HIS A 509 23.41 14.00 -38.17
N GLY A 510 24.72 14.01 -37.94
CA GLY A 510 25.56 12.83 -38.15
C GLY A 510 25.19 11.64 -37.26
N LEU A 511 24.66 11.87 -36.05
CA LEU A 511 24.11 10.80 -35.21
C LEU A 511 22.83 10.21 -35.80
N LEU A 512 21.92 11.05 -36.30
CA LEU A 512 20.72 10.61 -37.03
C LEU A 512 21.12 9.71 -38.21
N ASP A 513 22.05 10.18 -39.05
CA ASP A 513 22.54 9.44 -40.21
C ASP A 513 23.14 8.09 -39.81
N ARG A 514 23.94 8.08 -38.73
CA ARG A 514 24.55 6.85 -38.20
C ARG A 514 23.50 5.85 -37.74
N VAL A 515 22.50 6.32 -37.00
CA VAL A 515 21.42 5.47 -36.47
C VAL A 515 20.59 4.90 -37.62
N LEU A 516 20.17 5.73 -38.58
CA LEU A 516 19.37 5.29 -39.72
C LEU A 516 20.16 4.37 -40.66
N LEU A 517 21.46 4.62 -40.85
CA LEU A 517 22.34 3.72 -41.59
C LEU A 517 22.40 2.34 -40.94
N MET A 518 22.52 2.26 -39.61
CA MET A 518 22.50 0.98 -38.90
C MET A 518 21.16 0.26 -39.07
N LEU A 519 20.05 1.01 -39.04
CA LEU A 519 18.70 0.51 -39.37
C LEU A 519 18.50 0.21 -40.86
N ARG A 520 19.56 0.25 -41.68
CA ARG A 520 19.55 -0.02 -43.12
C ARG A 520 18.61 0.90 -43.90
N THR A 521 18.48 2.14 -43.45
CA THR A 521 17.65 3.16 -44.09
C THR A 521 18.54 4.19 -44.79
N ALA A 522 18.45 4.27 -46.11
CA ALA A 522 19.28 5.16 -46.93
C ALA A 522 18.72 6.60 -46.97
N PHE A 523 19.61 7.60 -47.07
CA PHE A 523 19.21 8.98 -47.28
C PHE A 523 18.79 9.21 -48.74
N LEU A 524 17.62 9.81 -48.94
CA LEU A 524 17.07 10.14 -50.26
C LEU A 524 17.39 11.59 -50.60
N THR A 525 18.23 11.81 -51.62
CA THR A 525 18.50 13.16 -52.13
C THR A 525 17.36 13.60 -53.06
N HIS A 526 16.97 14.89 -52.98
CA HIS A 526 15.86 15.44 -53.76
C HIS A 526 16.10 15.48 -55.28
N GLU A 527 17.34 15.29 -55.74
CA GLU A 527 17.69 15.21 -57.16
C GLU A 527 18.85 14.22 -57.38
N GLU A 528 18.98 13.71 -58.61
CA GLU A 528 20.07 12.90 -59.18
C GLU A 528 21.45 13.63 -59.17
N GLY A 529 21.75 14.43 -58.14
CA GLY A 529 22.72 15.52 -58.15
C GLY A 529 24.04 15.28 -57.43
N LEU A 530 24.41 14.04 -57.09
CA LEU A 530 25.79 13.66 -56.80
C LEU A 530 26.08 12.34 -57.48
N SER A 531 26.72 12.40 -58.66
CA SER A 531 27.35 11.26 -59.32
C SER A 531 28.56 10.77 -58.49
N GLY A 532 28.30 10.31 -57.27
CA GLY A 532 29.26 9.74 -56.35
C GLY A 532 28.78 8.33 -55.99
N LYS A 533 29.34 7.35 -56.71
CA LYS A 533 29.31 5.89 -56.48
C LYS A 533 28.21 5.38 -55.54
N SER A 534 27.25 4.67 -56.14
CA SER A 534 26.38 3.73 -55.46
C SER A 534 27.17 2.91 -54.43
N VAL A 535 26.77 3.02 -53.17
CA VAL A 535 27.02 1.95 -52.21
C VAL A 535 25.91 0.95 -52.48
N ASP A 536 26.26 -0.11 -53.24
CA ASP A 536 25.34 -1.16 -53.61
C ASP A 536 24.78 -1.84 -52.36
N PHE A 537 23.51 -1.58 -52.05
CA PHE A 537 22.67 -2.51 -51.31
C PHE A 537 21.39 -2.67 -52.11
N GLU A 538 21.20 -3.87 -52.68
CA GLU A 538 20.00 -4.21 -53.44
C GLU A 538 18.74 -4.00 -52.58
N VAL A 539 18.05 -2.89 -52.83
CA VAL A 539 16.64 -2.73 -52.48
C VAL A 539 15.84 -3.30 -53.65
N LYS A 540 15.19 -4.45 -53.44
CA LYS A 540 14.10 -4.97 -54.29
C LYS A 540 12.95 -5.29 -53.32
N GLU A 541 11.70 -4.85 -53.50
CA GLU A 541 10.95 -4.63 -54.74
C GLU A 541 10.05 -3.38 -54.71
N ASN A 542 9.64 -2.97 -55.91
CA ASN A 542 9.12 -1.69 -56.39
C ASN A 542 7.80 -1.19 -55.77
N PRO A 543 7.67 0.12 -55.47
CA PRO A 543 6.72 0.94 -56.23
C PRO A 543 7.22 2.38 -56.48
N SER A 544 7.69 2.71 -57.68
CA SER A 544 7.97 4.06 -58.21
C SER A 544 8.97 4.97 -57.46
N LYS A 545 9.29 4.70 -56.18
CA LYS A 545 10.26 5.44 -55.36
C LYS A 545 10.92 4.49 -54.32
N PRO A 546 12.24 4.62 -54.06
CA PRO A 546 12.96 3.78 -53.09
C PRO A 546 12.56 4.08 -51.64
N ASP A 547 12.64 3.06 -50.78
CA ASP A 547 12.58 3.21 -49.32
C ASP A 547 13.83 3.95 -48.81
N GLY A 548 13.66 4.72 -47.74
CA GLY A 548 14.70 5.60 -47.22
C GLY A 548 14.11 6.76 -46.42
N TYR A 549 14.96 7.68 -45.99
CA TYR A 549 14.56 8.87 -45.25
C TYR A 549 15.03 10.14 -45.94
N TRP A 550 14.34 11.25 -45.69
CA TRP A 550 14.75 12.58 -46.10
C TRP A 550 14.42 13.58 -45.00
N ILE A 551 14.93 14.80 -45.16
CA ILE A 551 14.72 15.89 -44.21
C ILE A 551 14.09 17.07 -44.93
N GLU A 552 13.16 17.75 -44.27
CA GLU A 552 12.53 18.97 -44.76
C GLU A 552 12.68 20.06 -43.71
N GLU A 553 12.88 21.31 -44.15
CA GLU A 553 12.97 22.45 -43.24
C GLU A 553 11.73 22.52 -42.34
N LEU A 554 11.96 22.74 -41.04
CA LEU A 554 10.92 22.83 -40.03
C LEU A 554 10.92 24.25 -39.42
N ASP A 555 9.80 24.93 -39.54
CA ASP A 555 9.51 26.17 -38.80
C ASP A 555 8.73 25.84 -37.53
N ASP A 556 9.44 25.60 -36.42
CA ASP A 556 8.87 25.29 -35.11
C ASP A 556 9.52 26.15 -34.03
N ALA A 557 8.70 26.74 -33.17
CA ALA A 557 9.13 27.71 -32.15
C ALA A 557 10.06 27.11 -31.08
N THR A 558 10.12 25.78 -30.93
CA THR A 558 11.11 25.11 -30.08
C THR A 558 12.54 25.35 -30.57
N PHE A 559 12.72 25.56 -31.89
CA PHE A 559 14.03 25.65 -32.53
C PHE A 559 14.35 27.06 -33.05
N PHE A 560 15.63 27.29 -33.32
CA PHE A 560 16.12 28.50 -33.95
C PHE A 560 15.78 28.51 -35.44
N ALA A 561 15.21 29.61 -35.92
CA ALA A 561 14.68 29.72 -37.29
C ALA A 561 15.74 29.35 -38.36
N GLY A 562 15.33 28.56 -39.35
CA GLY A 562 16.19 28.05 -40.42
C GLY A 562 17.21 26.97 -40.00
N HIS A 563 17.16 26.50 -38.75
CA HIS A 563 18.11 25.52 -38.21
C HIS A 563 17.40 24.33 -37.53
N ALA A 564 16.29 23.91 -38.11
CA ALA A 564 15.56 22.71 -37.73
C ALA A 564 15.03 21.98 -38.96
N ALA A 565 14.89 20.67 -38.85
CA ALA A 565 14.32 19.84 -39.89
C ALA A 565 13.43 18.73 -39.32
N SER A 566 12.35 18.43 -40.03
CA SER A 566 11.54 17.25 -39.82
C SER A 566 12.20 16.05 -40.50
N VAL A 567 12.18 14.89 -39.84
CA VAL A 567 12.69 13.63 -40.40
C VAL A 567 11.51 12.82 -40.93
N TYR A 568 11.53 12.52 -42.22
CA TYR A 568 10.53 11.69 -42.88
C TYR A 568 11.11 10.35 -43.28
N LEU A 569 10.30 9.30 -43.18
CA LEU A 569 10.65 7.93 -43.53
C LEU A 569 9.63 7.37 -44.54
N ARG A 570 10.15 6.76 -45.61
CA ARG A 570 9.42 5.82 -46.46
C ARG A 570 9.93 4.41 -46.16
N LEU A 571 9.05 3.56 -45.65
CA LEU A 571 9.34 2.16 -45.40
C LEU A 571 8.11 1.31 -45.72
N GLY A 572 8.26 0.30 -46.59
CA GLY A 572 7.16 -0.57 -46.99
C GLY A 572 6.02 0.18 -47.68
N GLY A 573 6.36 1.21 -48.48
CA GLY A 573 5.39 2.04 -49.22
C GLY A 573 4.60 3.04 -48.37
N LYS A 574 4.89 3.16 -47.07
CA LYS A 574 4.27 4.16 -46.18
C LYS A 574 5.23 5.30 -45.91
N GLU A 575 4.80 6.52 -46.20
CA GLU A 575 5.51 7.76 -45.88
C GLU A 575 4.95 8.36 -44.59
N ARG A 576 5.83 8.71 -43.64
CA ARG A 576 5.44 9.36 -42.39
C ARG A 576 6.58 10.20 -41.81
N ARG A 577 6.24 11.27 -41.09
CA ARG A 577 7.20 11.96 -40.22
C ARG A 577 7.50 11.08 -39.02
N ILE A 578 8.78 10.86 -38.73
CA ILE A 578 9.23 10.01 -37.62
C ILE A 578 9.87 10.81 -36.49
N GLY A 579 10.16 12.09 -36.72
CA GLY A 579 10.77 12.95 -35.70
C GLY A 579 11.26 14.26 -36.25
N GLU A 580 12.19 14.87 -35.52
CA GLU A 580 12.74 16.19 -35.79
C GLU A 580 14.12 16.35 -35.13
N PHE A 581 14.92 17.27 -35.67
CA PHE A 581 16.15 17.71 -35.02
C PHE A 581 16.43 19.18 -35.35
N GLY A 582 17.17 19.86 -34.48
CA GLY A 582 17.42 21.28 -34.64
C GLY A 582 18.25 21.90 -33.53
N ILE A 583 18.67 23.15 -33.75
CA ILE A 583 19.26 24.00 -32.71
C ILE A 583 18.12 24.58 -31.87
N LEU A 584 18.14 24.43 -30.55
CA LEU A 584 17.08 24.96 -29.69
C LEU A 584 17.05 26.49 -29.71
N HIS A 585 15.84 27.05 -29.65
CA HIS A 585 15.62 28.48 -29.60
C HIS A 585 16.20 29.07 -28.30
N PRO A 586 16.82 30.28 -28.32
CA PRO A 586 17.41 30.88 -27.11
C PRO A 586 16.46 31.02 -25.93
N THR A 587 15.15 31.22 -26.17
CA THR A 587 14.16 31.29 -25.08
C THR A 587 13.94 29.94 -24.39
N VAL A 588 14.07 28.82 -25.11
CA VAL A 588 14.04 27.48 -24.51
C VAL A 588 15.26 27.29 -23.62
N LEU A 589 16.45 27.66 -24.12
CA LEU A 589 17.68 27.59 -23.35
C LEU A 589 17.58 28.42 -22.06
N GLU A 590 17.04 29.63 -22.14
CA GLU A 590 16.81 30.49 -20.98
C GLU A 590 15.89 29.84 -19.94
N LYS A 591 14.78 29.21 -20.37
CA LYS A 591 13.84 28.52 -19.48
C LYS A 591 14.45 27.31 -18.77
N PHE A 592 15.35 26.59 -19.43
CA PHE A 592 16.11 25.50 -18.83
C PHE A 592 17.44 25.96 -18.20
N ASP A 593 17.71 27.26 -18.12
CA ASP A 593 18.92 27.89 -17.56
C ASP A 593 20.22 27.41 -18.24
N LEU A 594 20.21 27.16 -19.55
CA LEU A 594 21.35 26.68 -20.33
C LEU A 594 22.09 27.84 -20.99
N LYS A 595 23.41 27.90 -20.82
CA LYS A 595 24.25 29.04 -21.25
C LYS A 595 24.76 28.91 -22.67
N TYR A 596 25.08 27.69 -23.08
CA TYR A 596 25.59 27.40 -24.41
C TYR A 596 24.49 26.86 -25.33
N PRO A 597 24.67 26.95 -26.65
CA PRO A 597 23.77 26.31 -27.61
C PRO A 597 23.56 24.81 -27.34
N VAL A 598 22.34 24.35 -27.58
CA VAL A 598 21.98 22.93 -27.58
C VAL A 598 21.40 22.57 -28.95
N SER A 599 21.90 21.49 -29.56
CA SER A 599 21.21 20.85 -30.68
C SER A 599 20.62 19.52 -30.21
N THR A 600 19.39 19.23 -30.64
CA THR A 600 18.68 18.01 -30.23
C THR A 600 18.14 17.25 -31.42
N LEU A 601 17.95 15.95 -31.25
CA LEU A 601 17.28 15.02 -32.16
C LEU A 601 16.26 14.21 -31.34
N GLU A 602 15.09 13.95 -31.88
CA GLU A 602 14.15 12.97 -31.35
C GLU A 602 13.41 12.27 -32.49
N ILE A 603 13.38 10.93 -32.48
CA ILE A 603 12.63 10.09 -33.42
C ILE A 603 11.87 8.97 -32.71
N ASN A 604 10.69 8.64 -33.22
CA ASN A 604 9.93 7.45 -32.83
C ASN A 604 10.57 6.21 -33.48
N LEU A 605 10.96 5.23 -32.67
CA LEU A 605 11.61 3.98 -33.11
C LEU A 605 10.61 2.89 -33.53
N GLU A 606 9.37 2.94 -33.06
CA GLU A 606 8.39 1.87 -33.33
C GLU A 606 8.02 1.77 -34.81
N VAL A 607 8.24 2.84 -35.57
CA VAL A 607 8.01 2.87 -37.02
C VAL A 607 8.90 1.89 -37.82
N PHE A 608 9.97 1.37 -37.20
CA PHE A 608 10.90 0.40 -37.78
C PHE A 608 10.59 -1.07 -37.42
N LEU A 609 9.54 -1.31 -36.64
CA LEU A 609 8.99 -2.64 -36.34
C LEU A 609 7.87 -2.98 -37.33
#